data_AF-A0A5J4TH35-F1
#
_entry.id   AF-A0A5J4TH35-F1
#
_cell.length_a   1.000
_cell.length_b   1.000
_cell.length_c   1.000
_cell.angle_alpha   90.00
_cell.angle_beta   90.00
_cell.angle_gamma   90.00
#
_symmetry.space_group_name_H-M   'P 1'
#
loop_
_entity.id
_entity.type
_entity.pdbx_description
1 polymer ?
#
loop_
_entity_poly.entity_id
_entity_poly.type
_entity_poly.pdbx_seq_one_letter_code
_entity_poly.pdbx_strand_id
1 'polypeptide(L)'
;SICSVLRGGIDTTGQGYPHPNYELIESFDGINKIFSLFKQTSDKKIKDTAAICLGRLFRAKEITDQNMRVQLISHFKSLLNDPDEWTQSESFNALGYIGMKTGANRFEIIQGIELNAIIEELKKPIVGNDEQKKQMYLQQQIQCFFLSKLLQYKNDTEFRRSAIKQGLVNVFLTIFESQDITSITRITTDAFFELTIKEHFKVKDLLYPNWKPFPGLIRLLDNTDNAVITDTHCSMHIILQQDLLSGHENEPHPYFDIIQSCEGIKKLFNVHKKSDHDKYNKDYSAMCICLACRGREIPDQDMKTGIISHLIKTVSNLDDKQNSCAFTAMNILSWNSRNLSEILKRVEMSSISEDLKKSLIG
;
A
#
# COMPACT_ATOMS: atom_id res chain seq x y z
N SER A 1 -15.08 -11.81 -26.28
CA SER A 1 -14.04 -12.84 -26.42
C SER A 1 -13.72 -13.42 -25.03
N ILE A 2 -13.05 -14.59 -24.93
CA ILE A 2 -12.65 -15.19 -23.63
C ILE A 2 -11.86 -14.16 -22.79
N CYS A 3 -10.93 -13.44 -23.43
CA CYS A 3 -10.14 -12.40 -22.79
C CYS A 3 -11.04 -11.38 -22.05
N SER A 4 -12.07 -10.83 -22.70
CA SER A 4 -12.99 -9.86 -22.07
C SER A 4 -13.78 -10.45 -20.90
N VAL A 5 -14.23 -11.71 -20.99
CA VAL A 5 -14.94 -12.40 -19.91
C VAL A 5 -14.04 -12.57 -18.69
N LEU A 6 -12.79 -12.98 -18.91
CA LEU A 6 -11.79 -13.08 -17.84
C LEU A 6 -11.48 -11.71 -17.24
N ARG A 7 -11.42 -10.63 -18.04
CA ARG A 7 -11.20 -9.28 -17.48
C ARG A 7 -12.29 -8.88 -16.49
N GLY A 8 -13.56 -9.13 -16.83
CA GLY A 8 -14.69 -8.83 -15.95
C GLY A 8 -14.71 -9.66 -14.67
N GLY A 9 -14.16 -10.88 -14.70
CA GLY A 9 -14.08 -11.75 -13.52
C GLY A 9 -13.04 -11.32 -12.48
N ILE A 10 -12.07 -10.47 -12.82
CA ILE A 10 -11.03 -10.03 -11.88
C ILE A 10 -11.60 -9.19 -10.74
N ASP A 11 -12.62 -8.39 -11.05
CA ASP A 11 -13.19 -7.40 -10.12
C ASP A 11 -14.32 -7.99 -9.26
N THR A 12 -14.71 -9.26 -9.48
CA THR A 12 -15.76 -9.93 -8.71
C THR A 12 -15.26 -10.67 -7.48
N THR A 13 -13.93 -10.83 -7.33
CA THR A 13 -13.32 -11.46 -6.15
C THR A 13 -12.21 -10.60 -5.56
N GLY A 14 -12.05 -10.64 -4.24
CA GLY A 14 -11.06 -9.84 -3.52
C GLY A 14 -9.62 -10.11 -3.97
N GLN A 15 -8.71 -9.17 -3.66
CA GLN A 15 -7.29 -9.36 -3.95
C GLN A 15 -6.74 -10.63 -3.27
N GLY A 16 -5.96 -11.40 -4.02
CA GLY A 16 -5.38 -12.65 -3.53
C GLY A 16 -6.32 -13.86 -3.59
N TYR A 17 -7.58 -13.71 -4.01
CA TYR A 17 -8.42 -14.88 -4.30
C TYR A 17 -8.18 -15.38 -5.73
N PRO A 18 -8.29 -16.72 -5.97
CA PRO A 18 -8.25 -17.26 -7.32
C PRO A 18 -9.26 -16.59 -8.26
N HIS A 19 -8.99 -16.66 -9.56
CA HIS A 19 -9.92 -16.16 -10.57
C HIS A 19 -11.23 -16.97 -10.54
N PRO A 20 -12.43 -16.35 -10.53
CA PRO A 20 -13.71 -17.05 -10.35
C PRO A 20 -14.02 -18.08 -11.46
N ASN A 21 -13.47 -17.86 -12.65
CA ASN A 21 -13.68 -18.75 -13.80
C ASN A 21 -12.57 -19.80 -13.96
N TYR A 22 -11.60 -19.92 -13.04
CA TYR A 22 -10.49 -20.86 -13.21
C TYR A 22 -11.00 -22.30 -13.33
N GLU A 23 -11.77 -22.76 -12.35
CA GLU A 23 -12.26 -24.14 -12.27
C GLU A 23 -13.18 -24.49 -13.47
N LEU A 24 -13.98 -23.52 -13.92
CA LEU A 24 -14.85 -23.68 -15.08
C LEU A 24 -14.06 -23.83 -16.39
N ILE A 25 -12.99 -23.06 -16.58
CA ILE A 25 -12.16 -23.18 -17.78
C ILE A 25 -11.35 -24.48 -17.74
N GLU A 26 -10.85 -24.85 -16.57
CA GLU A 26 -10.12 -26.11 -16.36
C GLU A 26 -11.00 -27.34 -16.65
N SER A 27 -12.29 -27.33 -16.30
CA SER A 27 -13.19 -28.49 -16.51
C SER A 27 -13.38 -28.88 -17.98
N PHE A 28 -13.01 -28.01 -18.93
CA PHE A 28 -13.04 -28.30 -20.37
C PHE A 28 -11.64 -28.40 -20.99
N ASP A 29 -10.60 -28.63 -20.17
CA ASP A 29 -9.18 -28.62 -20.57
C ASP A 29 -8.76 -27.26 -21.18
N GLY A 30 -9.44 -26.18 -20.78
CA GLY A 30 -9.29 -24.87 -21.39
C GLY A 30 -7.91 -24.26 -21.16
N ILE A 31 -7.29 -24.52 -20.00
CA ILE A 31 -5.93 -24.05 -19.70
C ILE A 31 -4.92 -24.63 -20.70
N ASN A 32 -4.91 -25.96 -20.91
CA ASN A 32 -3.99 -26.61 -21.84
C ASN A 32 -4.28 -26.23 -23.30
N LYS A 33 -5.55 -26.04 -23.67
CA LYS A 33 -5.92 -25.55 -25.01
C LYS A 33 -5.40 -24.14 -25.27
N ILE A 34 -5.59 -23.21 -24.33
CA ILE A 34 -5.08 -21.83 -24.47
C ILE A 34 -3.54 -21.83 -24.49
N PHE A 35 -2.89 -22.66 -23.66
CA PHE A 35 -1.42 -22.76 -23.65
C PHE A 35 -0.87 -23.39 -24.95
N SER A 36 -1.57 -24.37 -25.52
CA SER A 36 -1.22 -24.94 -26.82
C SER A 36 -1.33 -23.90 -27.93
N LEU A 37 -2.39 -23.09 -27.94
CA LEU A 37 -2.54 -21.97 -28.86
C LEU A 37 -1.39 -20.95 -28.73
N PHE A 38 -1.04 -20.57 -27.50
CA PHE A 38 0.09 -19.69 -27.21
C PHE A 38 1.42 -20.22 -27.78
N LYS A 39 1.66 -21.53 -27.70
CA LYS A 39 2.89 -22.16 -28.22
C LYS A 39 2.92 -22.27 -29.74
N GLN A 40 1.77 -22.54 -30.38
CA GLN A 40 1.71 -22.93 -31.78
C GLN A 40 1.46 -21.76 -32.74
N THR A 41 0.82 -20.69 -32.27
CA THR A 41 0.50 -19.56 -33.14
C THR A 41 1.72 -18.70 -33.48
N SER A 42 1.81 -18.23 -34.72
CA SER A 42 2.76 -17.21 -35.15
C SER A 42 2.18 -15.79 -35.11
N ASP A 43 0.86 -15.66 -34.93
CA ASP A 43 0.20 -14.36 -34.83
C ASP A 43 0.46 -13.76 -33.45
N LYS A 44 1.16 -12.60 -33.41
CA LYS A 44 1.53 -11.88 -32.19
C LYS A 44 0.30 -11.57 -31.32
N LYS A 45 -0.77 -11.04 -31.92
CA LYS A 45 -1.97 -10.62 -31.19
C LYS A 45 -2.65 -11.81 -30.53
N ILE A 46 -2.76 -12.94 -31.24
CA ILE A 46 -3.31 -14.18 -30.68
C ILE A 46 -2.40 -14.71 -29.57
N LYS A 47 -1.07 -14.71 -29.78
CA LYS A 47 -0.10 -15.18 -28.79
C LYS A 47 -0.18 -14.38 -27.49
N ASP A 48 -0.14 -13.05 -27.59
CA ASP A 48 -0.20 -12.14 -26.45
C ASP A 48 -1.53 -12.26 -25.72
N THR A 49 -2.65 -12.31 -26.46
CA THR A 49 -3.97 -12.49 -25.88
C THR A 49 -4.12 -13.84 -25.17
N ALA A 50 -3.55 -14.92 -25.73
CA ALA A 50 -3.57 -16.24 -25.11
C ALA A 50 -2.75 -16.25 -23.80
N ALA A 51 -1.57 -15.64 -23.81
CA ALA A 51 -0.77 -15.46 -22.59
C ALA A 51 -1.55 -14.66 -21.54
N ILE A 52 -2.11 -13.50 -21.90
CA ILE A 52 -2.89 -12.64 -20.98
C ILE A 52 -4.09 -13.39 -20.39
N CYS A 53 -4.80 -14.20 -21.18
CA CYS A 53 -5.87 -15.07 -20.65
C CYS A 53 -5.36 -15.99 -19.54
N LEU A 54 -4.22 -16.66 -19.76
CA LEU A 54 -3.60 -17.54 -18.77
C LEU A 54 -3.14 -16.76 -17.53
N GLY A 55 -2.52 -15.59 -17.70
CA GLY A 55 -2.10 -14.73 -16.60
C GLY A 55 -3.26 -14.33 -15.68
N ARG A 56 -4.43 -14.02 -16.26
CA ARG A 56 -5.67 -13.74 -15.50
C ARG A 56 -6.23 -14.97 -14.80
N LEU A 57 -6.24 -16.12 -15.48
CA LEU A 57 -6.72 -17.38 -14.89
C LEU A 57 -5.86 -17.80 -13.70
N PHE A 58 -4.54 -17.74 -13.82
CA PHE A 58 -3.60 -18.05 -12.75
C PHE A 58 -3.47 -16.96 -11.68
N ARG A 59 -4.38 -15.99 -11.62
CA ARG A 59 -4.44 -15.00 -10.53
C ARG A 59 -4.45 -15.71 -9.18
N ALA A 60 -3.47 -15.36 -8.34
CA ALA A 60 -3.28 -15.93 -7.01
C ALA A 60 -3.24 -17.47 -6.98
N LYS A 61 -2.83 -18.11 -8.08
CA LYS A 61 -2.70 -19.56 -8.22
C LYS A 61 -1.30 -19.92 -8.73
N GLU A 62 -0.80 -21.10 -8.36
CA GLU A 62 0.51 -21.57 -8.80
C GLU A 62 0.39 -22.17 -10.21
N ILE A 63 1.35 -21.86 -11.09
CA ILE A 63 1.47 -22.55 -12.37
C ILE A 63 2.36 -23.77 -12.09
N THR A 64 1.77 -24.94 -11.88
CA THR A 64 2.52 -26.15 -11.46
C THR A 64 3.39 -26.70 -12.59
N ASP A 65 2.92 -26.64 -13.84
CA ASP A 65 3.71 -26.96 -15.03
C ASP A 65 4.87 -25.96 -15.16
N GLN A 66 6.10 -26.44 -14.94
CA GLN A 66 7.31 -25.62 -15.02
C GLN A 66 7.53 -25.02 -16.41
N ASN A 67 7.25 -25.78 -17.47
CA ASN A 67 7.44 -25.30 -18.82
C ASN A 67 6.43 -24.20 -19.15
N MET A 68 5.16 -24.33 -18.73
CA MET A 68 4.16 -23.27 -18.84
C MET A 68 4.57 -22.03 -18.07
N ARG A 69 5.02 -22.20 -16.82
CA ARG A 69 5.44 -21.10 -15.94
C ARG A 69 6.58 -20.28 -16.54
N VAL A 70 7.66 -20.94 -16.94
CA VAL A 70 8.84 -20.30 -17.55
C VAL A 70 8.45 -19.55 -18.82
N GLN A 71 7.71 -20.19 -19.73
CA GLN A 71 7.35 -19.57 -21.01
C GLN A 71 6.43 -18.36 -20.84
N LEU A 72 5.41 -18.45 -19.99
CA LEU A 72 4.48 -17.34 -19.77
C LEU A 72 5.18 -16.15 -19.09
N ILE A 73 5.97 -16.40 -18.04
CA ILE A 73 6.66 -15.33 -17.31
C ILE A 73 7.71 -14.65 -18.19
N SER A 74 8.49 -15.42 -18.95
CA SER A 74 9.43 -14.88 -19.92
C SER A 74 8.73 -14.02 -20.98
N HIS A 75 7.60 -14.50 -21.52
CA HIS A 75 6.80 -13.75 -22.50
C HIS A 75 6.28 -12.43 -21.92
N PHE A 76 5.68 -12.44 -20.73
CA PHE A 76 5.20 -11.20 -20.09
C PHE A 76 6.33 -10.21 -19.81
N LYS A 77 7.50 -10.68 -19.35
CA LYS A 77 8.68 -9.81 -19.15
C LYS A 77 9.09 -9.12 -20.45
N SER A 78 9.06 -9.84 -21.58
CA SER A 78 9.40 -9.27 -22.89
C SER A 78 8.41 -8.20 -23.37
N LEU A 79 7.16 -8.24 -22.89
CA LEU A 79 6.10 -7.31 -23.25
C LEU A 79 6.04 -6.06 -22.36
N LEU A 80 6.91 -5.94 -21.34
CA LEU A 80 6.93 -4.77 -20.44
C LEU A 80 7.28 -3.45 -21.13
N ASN A 81 7.91 -3.53 -22.31
CA ASN A 81 8.27 -2.39 -23.17
C ASN A 81 7.57 -2.46 -24.53
N ASP A 82 6.45 -3.18 -24.63
CA ASP A 82 5.70 -3.30 -25.88
C ASP A 82 5.12 -1.93 -26.29
N PRO A 83 5.22 -1.52 -27.58
CA PRO A 83 4.66 -0.27 -28.05
C PRO A 83 3.11 -0.24 -28.01
N ASP A 84 2.45 -1.40 -27.99
CA ASP A 84 1.01 -1.47 -27.76
C ASP A 84 0.70 -1.35 -26.26
N GLU A 85 0.19 -0.18 -25.86
CA GLU A 85 -0.09 0.16 -24.46
C GLU A 85 -1.01 -0.87 -23.77
N TRP A 86 -1.98 -1.41 -24.50
CA TRP A 86 -2.86 -2.44 -23.97
C TRP A 86 -2.09 -3.73 -23.65
N THR A 87 -1.31 -4.24 -24.60
CA THR A 87 -0.49 -5.44 -24.42
C THR A 87 0.51 -5.27 -23.28
N GLN A 88 1.15 -4.10 -23.22
CA GLN A 88 2.12 -3.74 -22.20
C GLN A 88 1.52 -3.75 -20.79
N SER A 89 0.40 -3.01 -20.62
CA SER A 89 -0.31 -2.90 -19.35
C SER A 89 -0.89 -4.25 -18.89
N GLU A 90 -1.49 -5.02 -19.79
CA GLU A 90 -2.08 -6.31 -19.45
C GLU A 90 -1.03 -7.38 -19.12
N SER A 91 0.15 -7.32 -19.76
CA SER A 91 1.27 -8.21 -19.43
C SER A 91 1.85 -7.88 -18.05
N PHE A 92 1.95 -6.60 -17.72
CA PHE A 92 2.36 -6.15 -16.40
C PHE A 92 1.36 -6.58 -15.31
N ASN A 93 0.06 -6.41 -15.57
CA ASN A 93 -1.00 -6.89 -14.68
C ASN A 93 -0.96 -8.42 -14.51
N ALA A 94 -0.73 -9.16 -15.60
CA ALA A 94 -0.59 -10.61 -15.56
C ALA A 94 0.55 -11.08 -14.65
N LEU A 95 1.72 -10.43 -14.70
CA LEU A 95 2.82 -10.68 -13.75
C LEU A 95 2.39 -10.41 -12.31
N GLY A 96 1.64 -9.32 -12.10
CA GLY A 96 1.02 -9.01 -10.80
C GLY A 96 0.12 -10.13 -10.29
N TYR A 97 -0.79 -10.62 -11.12
CA TYR A 97 -1.76 -11.66 -10.78
C TYR A 97 -1.11 -13.00 -10.44
N ILE A 98 -0.18 -13.47 -11.27
CA ILE A 98 0.47 -14.78 -11.05
C ILE A 98 1.50 -14.72 -9.91
N GLY A 99 2.02 -13.53 -9.57
CA GLY A 99 2.95 -13.31 -8.46
C GLY A 99 2.31 -13.07 -7.09
N MET A 100 0.98 -13.13 -6.95
CA MET A 100 0.29 -12.72 -5.72
C MET A 100 0.51 -13.65 -4.52
N LYS A 101 0.56 -14.99 -4.70
CA LYS A 101 0.59 -15.93 -3.56
C LYS A 101 1.67 -17.01 -3.62
N THR A 102 2.27 -17.26 -4.78
CA THR A 102 2.91 -18.56 -5.03
C THR A 102 4.42 -18.44 -5.13
N GLY A 103 5.13 -19.29 -4.38
CA GLY A 103 6.59 -19.23 -4.27
C GLY A 103 7.28 -19.52 -5.59
N ALA A 104 6.80 -20.53 -6.34
CA ALA A 104 7.39 -20.92 -7.62
C ALA A 104 7.24 -19.84 -8.70
N ASN A 105 6.06 -19.22 -8.83
CA ASN A 105 5.86 -18.13 -9.79
C ASN A 105 6.69 -16.90 -9.41
N ARG A 106 6.73 -16.53 -8.12
CA ARG A 106 7.53 -15.40 -7.64
C ARG A 106 9.01 -15.60 -7.92
N PHE A 107 9.54 -16.79 -7.65
CA PHE A 107 10.93 -17.14 -7.95
C PHE A 107 11.26 -16.89 -9.43
N GLU A 108 10.42 -17.39 -10.34
CA GLU A 108 10.59 -17.21 -11.78
C GLU A 108 10.47 -15.73 -12.21
N ILE A 109 9.54 -14.97 -11.60
CA ILE A 109 9.39 -13.52 -11.85
C ILE A 109 10.64 -12.75 -11.46
N ILE A 110 11.25 -13.05 -10.30
CA ILE A 110 12.42 -12.31 -9.83
C ILE A 110 13.74 -12.80 -10.42
N GLN A 111 13.74 -13.95 -11.10
CA GLN A 111 14.96 -14.50 -11.67
C GLN A 111 15.57 -13.50 -12.68
N GLY A 112 16.87 -13.24 -12.50
CA GLY A 112 17.65 -12.29 -13.30
C GLY A 112 17.44 -10.81 -12.93
N ILE A 113 16.66 -10.51 -11.89
CA ILE A 113 16.48 -9.13 -11.44
C ILE A 113 17.50 -8.79 -10.36
N GLU A 114 18.28 -7.75 -10.62
CA GLU A 114 19.34 -7.26 -9.74
C GLU A 114 18.94 -5.97 -9.02
N LEU A 115 19.21 -5.91 -7.71
CA LEU A 115 18.88 -4.75 -6.87
C LEU A 115 19.58 -3.47 -7.36
N ASN A 116 20.83 -3.57 -7.80
CA ASN A 116 21.59 -2.41 -8.27
C ASN A 116 20.96 -1.82 -9.54
N ALA A 117 20.44 -2.66 -10.44
CA ALA A 117 19.78 -2.20 -11.66
C ALA A 117 18.47 -1.44 -11.33
N ILE A 118 17.69 -1.94 -10.36
CA ILE A 118 16.51 -1.25 -9.85
C ILE A 118 16.88 0.13 -9.30
N ILE A 119 17.91 0.20 -8.45
CA ILE A 119 18.33 1.45 -7.80
C ILE A 119 18.76 2.48 -8.85
N GLU A 120 19.59 2.08 -9.81
CA GLU A 120 20.09 2.99 -10.84
C GLU A 120 18.98 3.50 -11.76
N GLU A 121 18.00 2.66 -12.08
CA GLU A 121 16.84 3.07 -12.88
C GLU A 121 15.93 4.05 -12.11
N LEU A 122 15.65 3.77 -10.82
CA LEU A 122 14.82 4.66 -9.99
C LEU A 122 15.46 6.02 -9.71
N LYS A 123 16.80 6.13 -9.78
CA LYS A 123 17.53 7.40 -9.66
C LYS A 123 17.45 8.29 -10.89
N LYS A 124 17.06 7.75 -12.06
CA LYS A 124 17.05 8.54 -13.29
C LYS A 124 16.06 9.70 -13.17
N PRO A 125 16.47 10.93 -13.56
CA PRO A 125 15.58 12.08 -13.52
C PRO A 125 14.51 11.94 -14.61
N ILE A 126 13.28 12.34 -14.31
CA ILE A 126 12.19 12.32 -15.29
C ILE A 126 12.24 13.58 -16.15
N VAL A 127 12.64 13.45 -17.41
CA VAL A 127 12.90 14.58 -18.34
C VAL A 127 12.34 14.31 -19.73
N GLY A 128 12.23 15.37 -20.55
CA GLY A 128 11.73 15.27 -21.93
C GLY A 128 10.27 15.70 -22.09
N ASN A 129 9.69 15.33 -23.23
CA ASN A 129 8.27 15.56 -23.53
C ASN A 129 7.35 14.58 -22.79
N ASP A 130 6.03 14.78 -22.87
CA ASP A 130 5.06 14.01 -22.09
C ASP A 130 5.11 12.50 -22.39
N GLU A 131 5.33 12.10 -23.64
CA GLU A 131 5.46 10.69 -24.01
C GLU A 131 6.74 10.09 -23.43
N GLN A 132 7.87 10.81 -23.52
CA GLN A 132 9.13 10.38 -22.91
C GLN A 132 8.99 10.22 -21.40
N LYS A 133 8.36 11.19 -20.72
CA LYS A 133 8.09 11.12 -19.28
C LYS A 133 7.17 9.95 -18.93
N LYS A 134 6.10 9.72 -19.69
CA LYS A 134 5.19 8.58 -19.51
C LYS A 134 5.95 7.26 -19.53
N GLN A 135 6.83 7.07 -20.51
CA GLN A 135 7.67 5.87 -20.59
C GLN A 135 8.63 5.75 -19.41
N MET A 136 9.23 6.85 -18.96
CA MET A 136 10.14 6.83 -17.79
C MET A 136 9.40 6.51 -16.49
N TYR A 137 8.20 7.07 -16.27
CA TYR A 137 7.37 6.71 -15.12
C TYR A 137 6.98 5.23 -15.14
N LEU A 138 6.65 4.71 -16.32
CA LEU A 138 6.33 3.30 -16.51
C LEU A 138 7.51 2.40 -16.19
N GLN A 139 8.73 2.76 -16.61
CA GLN A 139 9.94 2.04 -16.20
C GLN A 139 10.10 2.04 -14.69
N GLN A 140 9.96 3.19 -14.03
CA GLN A 140 10.07 3.25 -12.57
C GLN A 140 9.02 2.37 -11.87
N GLN A 141 7.77 2.34 -12.37
CA GLN A 141 6.73 1.44 -11.85
C GLN A 141 7.10 -0.04 -12.01
N ILE A 142 7.68 -0.43 -13.15
CA ILE A 142 8.18 -1.80 -13.38
C ILE A 142 9.28 -2.15 -12.36
N GLN A 143 10.21 -1.23 -12.10
CA GLN A 143 11.27 -1.46 -11.12
C GLN A 143 10.72 -1.56 -9.69
N CYS A 144 9.77 -0.70 -9.30
CA CYS A 144 9.08 -0.78 -8.02
C CYS A 144 8.35 -2.12 -7.86
N PHE A 145 7.68 -2.60 -8.91
CA PHE A 145 7.06 -3.92 -8.91
C PHE A 145 8.07 -5.03 -8.61
N PHE A 146 9.19 -5.07 -9.35
CA PHE A 146 10.20 -6.10 -9.12
C PHE A 146 10.85 -5.99 -7.74
N LEU A 147 11.09 -4.78 -7.24
CA LEU A 147 11.61 -4.55 -5.90
C LEU A 147 10.67 -5.14 -4.85
N SER A 148 9.37 -4.86 -4.94
CA SER A 148 8.35 -5.43 -4.06
C SER A 148 8.39 -6.96 -4.10
N LYS A 149 8.48 -7.57 -5.30
CA LYS A 149 8.58 -9.03 -5.43
C LYS A 149 9.87 -9.60 -4.84
N LEU A 150 11.01 -8.94 -5.02
CA LEU A 150 12.28 -9.35 -4.40
C LEU A 150 12.20 -9.33 -2.86
N LEU A 151 11.65 -8.24 -2.29
CA LEU A 151 11.46 -8.09 -0.85
C LEU A 151 10.49 -9.14 -0.28
N GLN A 152 9.37 -9.38 -0.98
CA GLN A 152 8.36 -10.38 -0.60
C GLN A 152 8.87 -11.82 -0.71
N TYR A 153 9.70 -12.13 -1.71
CA TYR A 153 10.22 -13.48 -1.93
C TYR A 153 11.36 -13.82 -0.97
N LYS A 154 12.37 -12.94 -0.89
CA LYS A 154 13.51 -13.20 0.00
C LYS A 154 13.06 -13.21 1.45
N ASN A 155 12.10 -12.35 1.81
CA ASN A 155 11.62 -12.12 3.18
C ASN A 155 12.78 -12.03 4.19
N ASP A 156 13.93 -11.54 3.69
CA ASP A 156 15.21 -11.56 4.36
C ASP A 156 15.50 -10.15 4.85
N THR A 157 15.69 -10.05 6.16
CA THR A 157 16.02 -8.80 6.83
C THR A 157 17.34 -8.25 6.28
N GLU A 158 18.32 -9.08 5.95
CA GLU A 158 19.62 -8.62 5.41
C GLU A 158 19.49 -8.03 4.00
N PHE A 159 18.69 -8.66 3.13
CA PHE A 159 18.41 -8.08 1.81
C PHE A 159 17.75 -6.69 1.92
N ARG A 160 16.76 -6.54 2.81
CA ARG A 160 16.11 -5.23 3.06
C ARG A 160 17.09 -4.21 3.60
N ARG A 161 17.91 -4.59 4.59
CA ARG A 161 18.95 -3.73 5.17
C ARG A 161 19.99 -3.31 4.11
N SER A 162 20.39 -4.21 3.22
CA SER A 162 21.29 -3.90 2.10
C SER A 162 20.69 -2.84 1.16
N ALA A 163 19.42 -3.00 0.75
CA ALA A 163 18.72 -2.03 -0.09
C ALA A 163 18.64 -0.64 0.58
N ILE A 164 18.36 -0.59 1.89
CA ILE A 164 18.35 0.66 2.66
C ILE A 164 19.75 1.30 2.68
N LYS A 165 20.80 0.52 2.97
CA LYS A 165 22.19 1.01 3.01
C LYS A 165 22.68 1.56 1.66
N GLN A 166 22.13 1.07 0.55
CA GLN A 166 22.42 1.60 -0.79
C GLN A 166 21.64 2.89 -1.13
N GLY A 167 20.90 3.45 -0.17
CA GLY A 167 20.24 4.75 -0.30
C GLY A 167 18.85 4.70 -0.93
N LEU A 168 18.27 3.52 -1.13
CA LEU A 168 16.98 3.36 -1.82
C LEU A 168 15.82 4.07 -1.10
N VAL A 169 15.89 4.20 0.22
CA VAL A 169 14.89 4.99 0.98
C VAL A 169 14.89 6.45 0.55
N ASN A 170 16.06 7.07 0.39
CA ASN A 170 16.16 8.46 -0.03
C ASN A 170 15.67 8.66 -1.47
N VAL A 171 15.84 7.65 -2.33
CA VAL A 171 15.26 7.66 -3.68
C VAL A 171 13.73 7.72 -3.60
N PHE A 172 13.09 6.87 -2.80
CA PHE A 172 11.64 6.92 -2.60
C PHE A 172 11.15 8.25 -2.00
N LEU A 173 11.85 8.78 -0.99
CA LEU A 173 11.48 10.07 -0.41
C LEU A 173 11.56 11.20 -1.45
N THR A 174 12.61 11.20 -2.27
CA THR A 174 12.75 12.16 -3.38
C THR A 174 11.61 11.99 -4.40
N ILE A 175 11.23 10.76 -4.75
CA ILE A 175 10.11 10.47 -5.64
C ILE A 175 8.82 11.09 -5.08
N PHE A 176 8.50 10.82 -3.82
CA PHE A 176 7.28 11.31 -3.17
C PHE A 176 7.24 12.84 -3.04
N GLU A 177 8.39 13.48 -2.83
CA GLU A 177 8.48 14.92 -2.67
C GLU A 177 8.45 15.68 -4.00
N SER A 178 9.00 15.13 -5.08
CA SER A 178 9.31 15.89 -6.31
C SER A 178 8.55 15.49 -7.56
N GLN A 179 8.15 14.22 -7.73
CA GLN A 179 7.50 13.77 -8.97
C GLN A 179 6.05 14.19 -9.06
N ASP A 180 5.48 14.29 -10.26
CA ASP A 180 4.04 14.53 -10.42
C ASP A 180 3.24 13.56 -9.56
N ILE A 181 2.31 14.07 -8.75
CA ILE A 181 1.55 13.22 -7.84
C ILE A 181 0.72 12.19 -8.60
N THR A 182 0.24 12.54 -9.79
CA THR A 182 -0.60 11.67 -10.63
C THR A 182 0.17 10.49 -11.23
N SER A 183 1.51 10.56 -11.29
CA SER A 183 2.34 9.45 -11.76
C SER A 183 2.71 8.45 -10.67
N ILE A 184 2.51 8.81 -9.39
CA ILE A 184 2.80 7.94 -8.25
C ILE A 184 1.62 6.98 -8.05
N THR A 185 1.82 5.72 -8.42
CA THR A 185 0.82 4.65 -8.29
C THR A 185 1.04 3.82 -7.03
N ARG A 186 0.03 3.02 -6.68
CA ARG A 186 0.10 2.08 -5.55
C ARG A 186 1.32 1.14 -5.61
N ILE A 187 1.81 0.81 -6.80
CA ILE A 187 3.01 -0.04 -6.96
C ILE A 187 4.24 0.63 -6.34
N THR A 188 4.33 1.95 -6.45
CA THR A 188 5.44 2.73 -5.87
C THR A 188 5.33 2.78 -4.34
N THR A 189 4.12 2.99 -3.81
CA THR A 189 3.90 3.00 -2.35
C THR A 189 4.04 1.62 -1.71
N ASP A 190 3.59 0.55 -2.39
CA ASP A 190 3.77 -0.84 -1.95
C ASP A 190 5.26 -1.19 -1.85
N ALA A 191 6.07 -0.80 -2.84
CA ALA A 191 7.51 -1.04 -2.81
C ALA A 191 8.20 -0.32 -1.64
N PHE A 192 7.82 0.92 -1.35
CA PHE A 192 8.28 1.65 -0.16
C PHE A 192 7.82 0.98 1.14
N PHE A 193 6.57 0.52 1.19
CA PHE A 193 5.97 -0.16 2.34
C PHE A 193 6.71 -1.47 2.66
N GLU A 194 6.97 -2.30 1.64
CA GLU A 194 7.73 -3.55 1.78
C GLU A 194 9.19 -3.29 2.22
N LEU A 195 9.78 -2.17 1.78
CA LEU A 195 11.16 -1.79 2.11
C LEU A 195 11.30 -1.26 3.53
N THR A 196 10.35 -0.44 4.02
CA THR A 196 10.56 0.34 5.25
C THR A 196 9.53 0.10 6.36
N ILE A 197 8.34 -0.40 6.03
CA ILE A 197 7.19 -0.42 6.97
C ILE A 197 6.87 -1.83 7.47
N LYS A 198 6.74 -2.83 6.59
CA LYS A 198 6.28 -4.18 6.93
C LYS A 198 7.11 -4.87 8.04
N GLU A 199 8.39 -4.54 8.14
CA GLU A 199 9.27 -5.00 9.21
C GLU A 199 10.06 -3.82 9.82
N HIS A 200 9.38 -2.68 10.01
CA HIS A 200 10.00 -1.43 10.42
C HIS A 200 10.95 -1.57 11.62
N PHE A 201 10.54 -2.32 12.64
CA PHE A 201 11.35 -2.53 13.85
C PHE A 201 12.72 -3.17 13.60
N LYS A 202 12.87 -3.96 12.53
CA LYS A 202 14.13 -4.64 12.15
C LYS A 202 15.09 -3.75 11.35
N VAL A 203 14.61 -2.62 10.86
CA VAL A 203 15.36 -1.73 9.98
C VAL A 203 15.42 -0.28 10.45
N LYS A 204 14.67 0.08 11.50
CA LYS A 204 14.61 1.45 12.02
C LYS A 204 15.96 2.01 12.41
N ASP A 205 16.88 1.18 12.90
CA ASP A 205 18.26 1.58 13.24
C ASP A 205 19.03 2.17 12.04
N LEU A 206 18.66 1.81 10.80
CA LEU A 206 19.26 2.34 9.58
C LEU A 206 18.60 3.62 9.08
N LEU A 207 17.42 3.96 9.61
CA LEU A 207 16.63 5.11 9.18
C LEU A 207 16.89 6.32 10.09
N TYR A 208 16.84 6.09 11.40
CA TYR A 208 16.97 7.14 12.40
C TYR A 208 18.44 7.55 12.63
N PRO A 209 18.69 8.81 13.06
CA PRO A 209 17.73 9.89 13.33
C PRO A 209 17.38 10.74 12.10
N ASN A 210 18.01 10.48 10.95
CA ASN A 210 17.95 11.37 9.78
C ASN A 210 16.73 11.14 8.88
N TRP A 211 15.90 10.15 9.20
CA TRP A 211 14.73 9.82 8.40
C TRP A 211 13.64 10.90 8.51
N LYS A 212 13.28 11.47 7.37
CA LYS A 212 12.25 12.52 7.25
C LYS A 212 11.20 12.11 6.22
N PRO A 213 10.35 11.10 6.50
CA PRO A 213 9.41 10.59 5.50
C PRO A 213 8.18 11.48 5.31
N PHE A 214 7.86 12.33 6.29
CA PHE A 214 6.58 13.03 6.34
C PHE A 214 6.33 14.05 5.22
N PRO A 215 7.30 14.84 4.75
CA PRO A 215 7.02 15.77 3.65
C PRO A 215 6.49 15.05 2.39
N GLY A 216 7.18 13.98 1.96
CA GLY A 216 6.74 13.13 0.86
C GLY A 216 5.43 12.39 1.15
N LEU A 217 5.31 11.72 2.30
CA LEU A 217 4.09 10.99 2.67
C LEU A 217 2.86 11.90 2.76
N ILE A 218 2.97 13.08 3.36
CA ILE A 218 1.86 14.03 3.47
C ILE A 218 1.41 14.52 2.09
N ARG A 219 2.34 14.70 1.15
CA ARG A 219 2.01 15.05 -0.24
C ARG A 219 1.18 13.96 -0.92
N LEU A 220 1.44 12.68 -0.65
CA LEU A 220 0.67 11.56 -1.23
C LEU A 220 -0.81 11.55 -0.81
N LEU A 221 -1.19 12.25 0.27
CA LEU A 221 -2.60 12.38 0.68
C LEU A 221 -3.45 13.18 -0.33
N ASP A 222 -2.82 13.94 -1.24
CA ASP A 222 -3.53 14.64 -2.32
C ASP A 222 -3.75 13.76 -3.56
N ASN A 223 -3.31 12.49 -3.55
CA ASN A 223 -3.49 11.58 -4.68
C ASN A 223 -4.97 11.19 -4.86
N THR A 224 -5.38 10.88 -6.09
CA THR A 224 -6.77 10.46 -6.37
C THR A 224 -6.98 8.95 -6.16
N ASP A 225 -5.91 8.16 -6.16
CA ASP A 225 -5.97 6.72 -5.90
C ASP A 225 -6.09 6.44 -4.39
N ASN A 226 -7.25 5.93 -3.98
CA ASN A 226 -7.51 5.55 -2.59
C ASN A 226 -6.48 4.56 -2.04
N ALA A 227 -5.92 3.68 -2.86
CA ALA A 227 -4.95 2.70 -2.40
C ALA A 227 -3.59 3.34 -2.08
N VAL A 228 -3.19 4.37 -2.82
CA VAL A 228 -2.01 5.20 -2.51
C VAL A 228 -2.20 5.92 -1.17
N ILE A 229 -3.39 6.49 -0.95
CA ILE A 229 -3.74 7.13 0.33
C ILE A 229 -3.71 6.10 1.47
N THR A 230 -4.26 4.91 1.25
CA THR A 230 -4.26 3.82 2.23
C THR A 230 -2.84 3.40 2.62
N ASP A 231 -1.96 3.13 1.65
CA ASP A 231 -0.56 2.77 1.92
C ASP A 231 0.17 3.89 2.68
N THR A 232 -0.12 5.15 2.33
CA THR A 232 0.41 6.35 3.00
C THR A 232 0.00 6.40 4.46
N HIS A 233 -1.29 6.23 4.75
CA HIS A 233 -1.83 6.19 6.10
C HIS A 233 -1.25 5.06 6.94
N CYS A 234 -1.17 3.85 6.39
CA CYS A 234 -0.56 2.70 7.06
C CYS A 234 0.90 3.00 7.43
N SER A 235 1.66 3.57 6.49
CA SER A 235 3.05 3.96 6.70
C SER A 235 3.17 4.98 7.83
N MET A 236 2.39 6.07 7.77
CA MET A 236 2.40 7.11 8.80
C MET A 236 2.01 6.58 10.18
N HIS A 237 0.94 5.78 10.25
CA HIS A 237 0.46 5.19 11.51
C HIS A 237 1.56 4.36 12.19
N ILE A 238 2.21 3.47 11.44
CA ILE A 238 3.28 2.61 11.96
C ILE A 238 4.48 3.44 12.43
N ILE A 239 4.86 4.48 11.67
CA ILE A 239 5.98 5.36 12.03
C ILE A 239 5.70 6.11 13.32
N LEU A 240 4.52 6.71 13.44
CA LEU A 240 4.12 7.50 14.61
C LEU A 240 3.91 6.63 15.85
N GLN A 241 3.35 5.43 15.69
CA GLN A 241 3.07 4.54 16.80
C GLN A 241 4.34 4.01 17.49
N GLN A 242 5.44 3.83 16.75
CA GLN A 242 6.69 3.33 17.31
C GLN A 242 7.28 4.25 18.37
N ASP A 243 7.06 5.55 18.26
CA ASP A 243 7.52 6.53 19.24
C ASP A 243 6.71 6.49 20.54
N LEU A 244 5.55 5.82 20.59
CA LEU A 244 4.85 5.59 21.85
C LEU A 244 5.53 4.53 22.72
N LEU A 245 6.25 3.59 22.09
CA LEU A 245 6.93 2.51 22.81
C LEU A 245 8.17 2.98 23.57
N SER A 246 8.62 4.23 23.39
CA SER A 246 9.77 4.80 24.08
C SER A 246 9.44 5.42 25.44
N GLY A 247 8.16 5.47 25.85
CA GLY A 247 7.75 5.82 27.22
C GLY A 247 7.60 7.33 27.53
N HIS A 248 7.64 8.18 26.51
CA HIS A 248 7.48 9.64 26.65
C HIS A 248 6.02 10.08 26.54
N GLU A 249 5.19 9.65 27.49
CA GLU A 249 3.72 9.80 27.42
C GLU A 249 3.24 11.27 27.43
N ASN A 250 3.96 12.18 28.09
CA ASN A 250 3.56 13.59 28.17
C ASN A 250 4.38 14.54 27.27
N GLU A 251 5.25 14.00 26.42
CA GLU A 251 6.07 14.83 25.54
C GLU A 251 5.45 14.97 24.15
N PRO A 252 5.55 16.17 23.54
CA PRO A 252 5.20 16.37 22.14
C PRO A 252 5.84 15.31 21.23
N HIS A 253 5.10 14.84 20.23
CA HIS A 253 5.67 13.91 19.25
C HIS A 253 6.84 14.58 18.50
N PRO A 254 8.02 13.92 18.35
CA PRO A 254 9.17 14.47 17.62
C PRO A 254 8.89 14.82 16.15
N TYR A 255 7.84 14.26 15.56
CA TYR A 255 7.45 14.54 14.17
C TYR A 255 6.35 15.60 14.05
N PHE A 256 5.82 16.14 15.14
CA PHE A 256 4.74 17.11 15.07
C PHE A 256 5.14 18.33 14.22
N ASP A 257 6.32 18.92 14.47
CA ASP A 257 6.73 20.15 13.79
C ASP A 257 6.96 19.93 12.29
N ILE A 258 7.54 18.80 11.88
CA ILE A 258 7.74 18.49 10.45
C ILE A 258 6.40 18.20 9.75
N ILE A 259 5.49 17.47 10.40
CA ILE A 259 4.13 17.23 9.87
C ILE A 259 3.37 18.55 9.75
N GLN A 260 3.46 19.42 10.75
CA GLN A 260 2.81 20.72 10.73
C GLN A 260 3.38 21.65 9.65
N SER A 261 4.71 21.61 9.43
CA SER A 261 5.38 22.44 8.42
C SER A 261 4.92 22.17 6.98
N CYS A 262 4.35 20.98 6.71
CA CYS A 262 3.79 20.60 5.42
C CYS A 262 2.25 20.55 5.41
N GLU A 263 1.60 21.27 6.35
CA GLU A 263 0.13 21.27 6.54
C GLU A 263 -0.46 19.86 6.77
N GLY A 264 0.34 18.92 7.29
CA GLY A 264 -0.03 17.51 7.36
C GLY A 264 -1.26 17.23 8.21
N ILE A 265 -1.41 17.91 9.35
CA ILE A 265 -2.61 17.77 10.21
C ILE A 265 -3.89 18.17 9.45
N LYS A 266 -3.83 19.27 8.69
CA LYS A 266 -4.94 19.75 7.87
C LYS A 266 -5.23 18.80 6.71
N LYS A 267 -4.20 18.28 6.03
CA LYS A 267 -4.36 17.30 4.93
C LYS A 267 -4.98 15.99 5.40
N LEU A 268 -4.52 15.43 6.53
CA LEU A 268 -5.15 14.27 7.17
C LEU A 268 -6.62 14.55 7.47
N PHE A 269 -6.95 15.73 7.99
CA PHE A 269 -8.34 16.07 8.31
C PHE A 269 -9.21 16.23 7.06
N ASN A 270 -8.66 16.73 5.96
CA ASN A 270 -9.37 16.79 4.68
C ASN A 270 -9.71 15.38 4.17
N VAL A 271 -8.78 14.43 4.27
CA VAL A 271 -9.05 13.03 3.91
C VAL A 271 -10.11 12.43 4.83
N HIS A 272 -10.07 12.71 6.13
CA HIS A 272 -11.10 12.28 7.08
C HIS A 272 -12.51 12.80 6.72
N LYS A 273 -12.63 14.06 6.29
CA LYS A 273 -13.92 14.72 6.00
C LYS A 273 -14.55 14.31 4.67
N LYS A 274 -13.74 13.93 3.67
CA LYS A 274 -14.19 13.64 2.31
C LYS A 274 -15.16 12.46 2.28
N SER A 275 -16.32 12.63 1.64
CA SER A 275 -17.42 11.65 1.68
C SER A 275 -17.13 10.39 0.86
N ASP A 276 -16.35 10.51 -0.21
CA ASP A 276 -16.00 9.49 -1.21
C ASP A 276 -14.90 8.52 -0.77
N HIS A 277 -14.14 8.84 0.29
CA HIS A 277 -13.16 7.91 0.83
C HIS A 277 -13.81 6.78 1.65
N ASP A 278 -13.19 5.60 1.57
CA ASP A 278 -13.61 4.44 2.36
C ASP A 278 -13.45 4.68 3.88
N LYS A 279 -14.15 3.86 4.67
CA LYS A 279 -14.07 3.91 6.14
C LYS A 279 -12.63 3.80 6.64
N TYR A 280 -11.81 2.99 5.96
CA TYR A 280 -10.44 2.72 6.37
C TYR A 280 -9.59 4.00 6.36
N ASN A 281 -9.61 4.75 5.25
CA ASN A 281 -8.88 6.00 5.13
C ASN A 281 -9.35 7.05 6.13
N LYS A 282 -10.67 7.10 6.44
CA LYS A 282 -11.22 8.02 7.45
C LYS A 282 -10.75 7.67 8.87
N ASP A 283 -10.74 6.39 9.21
CA ASP A 283 -10.29 5.90 10.51
C ASP A 283 -8.80 6.18 10.72
N TYR A 284 -7.97 5.82 9.74
CA TYR A 284 -6.52 6.01 9.84
C TYR A 284 -6.12 7.48 9.80
N SER A 285 -6.84 8.33 9.07
CA SER A 285 -6.63 9.79 9.13
C SER A 285 -6.78 10.29 10.56
N ALA A 286 -7.87 9.90 11.22
CA ALA A 286 -8.15 10.30 12.60
C ALA A 286 -7.07 9.78 13.56
N MET A 287 -6.68 8.52 13.43
CA MET A 287 -5.60 7.93 14.24
C MET A 287 -4.27 8.66 14.05
N CYS A 288 -3.87 8.97 12.81
CA CYS A 288 -2.63 9.69 12.54
C CYS A 288 -2.64 11.11 13.12
N ILE A 289 -3.78 11.82 13.06
CA ILE A 289 -3.92 13.14 13.72
C ILE A 289 -3.70 13.01 15.22
N CYS A 290 -4.31 12.00 15.86
CA CYS A 290 -4.18 11.80 17.30
C CYS A 290 -2.75 11.49 17.72
N LEU A 291 -2.09 10.61 16.98
CA LEU A 291 -0.70 10.25 17.21
C LEU A 291 0.22 11.45 17.03
N ALA A 292 0.06 12.20 15.94
CA ALA A 292 0.88 13.39 15.67
C ALA A 292 0.69 14.48 16.74
N CYS A 293 -0.56 14.71 17.18
CA CYS A 293 -0.91 15.67 18.21
C CYS A 293 -0.66 15.17 19.65
N ARG A 294 0.07 14.06 19.86
CA ARG A 294 0.44 13.58 21.21
C ARG A 294 1.03 14.72 22.04
N GLY A 295 0.54 14.85 23.28
CA GLY A 295 0.97 15.90 24.22
C GLY A 295 0.55 17.32 23.82
N ARG A 296 -0.22 17.49 22.73
CA ARG A 296 -0.65 18.79 22.21
C ARG A 296 -2.17 18.86 22.08
N GLU A 297 -2.68 20.08 22.08
CA GLU A 297 -4.07 20.33 21.71
C GLU A 297 -4.23 20.17 20.19
N ILE A 298 -5.34 19.57 19.75
CA ILE A 298 -5.69 19.60 18.33
C ILE A 298 -5.99 21.06 17.94
N PRO A 299 -5.25 21.65 16.97
CA PRO A 299 -5.14 23.10 16.79
C PRO A 299 -6.41 23.81 16.25
N ASP A 300 -7.46 23.06 15.90
CA ASP A 300 -8.73 23.58 15.37
C ASP A 300 -9.92 22.94 16.10
N GLN A 301 -10.93 23.73 16.48
CA GLN A 301 -12.04 23.26 17.31
C GLN A 301 -13.01 22.36 16.54
N ASP A 302 -13.24 22.63 15.26
CA ASP A 302 -14.07 21.78 14.40
C ASP A 302 -13.39 20.44 14.14
N MET A 303 -12.08 20.46 13.90
CA MET A 303 -11.24 19.26 13.78
C MET A 303 -11.27 18.46 15.06
N LYS A 304 -11.01 19.09 16.21
CA LYS A 304 -11.04 18.44 17.51
C LYS A 304 -12.38 17.77 17.76
N THR A 305 -13.48 18.48 17.52
CA THR A 305 -14.84 17.96 17.65
C THR A 305 -15.09 16.78 16.73
N GLY A 306 -14.76 16.91 15.44
CA GLY A 306 -14.99 15.87 14.43
C GLY A 306 -14.21 14.59 14.73
N ILE A 307 -12.92 14.73 15.03
CA ILE A 307 -12.03 13.60 15.33
C ILE A 307 -12.46 12.87 16.61
N ILE A 308 -12.74 13.61 17.70
CA ILE A 308 -13.17 13.00 18.96
C ILE A 308 -14.52 12.28 18.80
N SER A 309 -15.50 12.90 18.13
CA SER A 309 -16.79 12.26 17.88
C SER A 309 -16.66 10.98 17.04
N HIS A 310 -15.78 10.99 16.03
CA HIS A 310 -15.50 9.79 15.22
C HIS A 310 -14.90 8.67 16.07
N LEU A 311 -13.88 8.98 16.88
CA LEU A 311 -13.24 7.99 17.75
C LEU A 311 -14.20 7.39 18.77
N ILE A 312 -15.03 8.21 19.43
CA ILE A 312 -16.05 7.73 20.37
C ILE A 312 -16.98 6.73 19.67
N LYS A 313 -17.46 7.07 18.47
CA LYS A 313 -18.30 6.16 17.68
C LYS A 313 -17.60 4.84 17.37
N THR A 314 -16.33 4.88 16.98
CA THR A 314 -15.53 3.67 16.71
C THR A 314 -15.29 2.83 17.97
N VAL A 315 -15.01 3.47 19.12
CA VAL A 315 -14.81 2.80 20.41
C VAL A 315 -16.10 2.19 20.96
N SER A 316 -17.26 2.80 20.71
CA SER A 316 -18.56 2.24 21.11
C SER A 316 -18.99 1.03 20.28
N ASN A 317 -18.41 0.81 19.11
CA ASN A 317 -18.69 -0.36 18.27
C ASN A 317 -17.65 -1.45 18.52
N LEU A 318 -17.98 -2.43 19.35
CA LEU A 318 -17.07 -3.52 19.73
C LEU A 318 -16.70 -4.45 18.56
N ASP A 319 -17.57 -4.56 17.55
CA ASP A 319 -17.30 -5.36 16.34
C ASP A 319 -16.44 -4.61 15.32
N ASP A 320 -16.13 -3.34 15.58
CA ASP A 320 -15.29 -2.54 14.70
C ASP A 320 -13.83 -3.00 14.79
N LYS A 321 -13.24 -3.40 13.66
CA LYS A 321 -11.83 -3.83 13.61
C LYS A 321 -10.86 -2.75 14.06
N GLN A 322 -11.27 -1.47 14.00
CA GLN A 322 -10.48 -0.32 14.42
C GLN A 322 -10.72 0.09 15.88
N ASN A 323 -11.63 -0.59 16.61
CA ASN A 323 -12.00 -0.28 17.99
C ASN A 323 -10.78 -0.09 18.92
N SER A 324 -9.90 -1.09 18.97
CA SER A 324 -8.71 -1.06 19.83
C SER A 324 -7.76 0.10 19.50
N CYS A 325 -7.53 0.35 18.21
CA CYS A 325 -6.67 1.46 17.77
C CYS A 325 -7.31 2.82 18.09
N ALA A 326 -8.64 2.96 17.96
CA ALA A 326 -9.36 4.16 18.32
C ALA A 326 -9.30 4.42 19.83
N PHE A 327 -9.39 3.37 20.65
CA PHE A 327 -9.23 3.47 22.09
C PHE A 327 -7.83 3.98 22.48
N THR A 328 -6.77 3.42 21.89
CA THR A 328 -5.40 3.91 22.08
C THR A 328 -5.26 5.38 21.67
N ALA A 329 -5.83 5.78 20.53
CA ALA A 329 -5.81 7.16 20.06
C ALA A 329 -6.53 8.12 21.03
N MET A 330 -7.68 7.72 21.58
CA MET A 330 -8.40 8.51 22.59
C MET A 330 -7.59 8.67 23.88
N ASN A 331 -6.95 7.59 24.35
CA ASN A 331 -6.10 7.64 25.53
C ASN A 331 -4.95 8.66 25.34
N ILE A 332 -4.31 8.65 24.17
CA ILE A 332 -3.23 9.59 23.83
C ILE A 332 -3.72 11.04 23.83
N LEU A 333 -4.89 11.31 23.26
CA LEU A 333 -5.46 12.65 23.27
C LEU A 333 -5.76 13.14 24.69
N SER A 334 -6.17 12.24 25.59
CA SER A 334 -6.54 12.56 26.97
C SER A 334 -5.39 13.12 27.81
N TRP A 335 -4.13 12.91 27.39
CA TRP A 335 -2.96 13.49 28.04
C TRP A 335 -2.89 15.02 27.95
N ASN A 336 -3.58 15.62 26.98
CA ASN A 336 -3.77 17.07 26.92
C ASN A 336 -5.11 17.47 27.56
N SER A 337 -5.09 18.37 28.54
CA SER A 337 -6.27 18.76 29.32
C SER A 337 -7.42 19.36 28.49
N ARG A 338 -7.12 20.07 27.40
CA ARG A 338 -8.15 20.66 26.52
C ARG A 338 -8.82 19.60 25.65
N ASN A 339 -8.05 18.62 25.16
CA ASN A 339 -8.61 17.46 24.45
C ASN A 339 -9.42 16.58 25.41
N LEU A 340 -8.91 16.30 26.62
CA LEU A 340 -9.63 15.56 27.66
C LEU A 340 -10.97 16.22 28.01
N SER A 341 -10.99 17.54 28.19
CA SER A 341 -12.23 18.27 28.43
C SER A 341 -13.25 18.05 27.31
N GLU A 342 -12.80 18.04 26.05
CA GLU A 342 -13.66 17.82 24.89
C GLU A 342 -14.17 16.37 24.78
N ILE A 343 -13.34 15.39 25.17
CA ILE A 343 -13.73 13.98 25.30
C ILE A 343 -14.82 13.83 26.37
N LEU A 344 -14.59 14.38 27.57
CA LEU A 344 -15.52 14.25 28.71
C LEU A 344 -16.89 14.89 28.45
N LYS A 345 -16.98 15.94 27.62
CA LYS A 345 -18.27 16.52 27.19
C LYS A 345 -19.14 15.55 26.39
N ARG A 346 -18.56 14.53 25.76
CA ARG A 346 -19.22 13.60 24.84
C ARG A 346 -19.38 12.19 25.39
N VAL A 347 -18.82 11.95 26.56
CA VAL A 347 -18.92 10.67 27.25
C VAL A 347 -19.92 10.83 28.39
N GLU A 348 -21.06 10.15 28.29
CA GLU A 348 -22.02 10.10 29.40
C GLU A 348 -21.42 9.27 30.55
N MET A 349 -20.90 9.96 31.57
CA MET A 349 -20.34 9.32 32.77
C MET A 349 -21.33 8.37 33.46
N SER A 350 -22.63 8.61 33.32
CA SER A 350 -23.71 7.73 33.77
C SER A 350 -23.69 6.37 33.06
N SER A 351 -23.50 6.33 31.74
CA SER A 351 -23.43 5.11 30.95
C SER A 351 -22.19 4.27 31.31
N ILE A 352 -21.03 4.91 31.49
CA ILE A 352 -19.82 4.20 31.96
C ILE A 352 -20.04 3.60 33.35
N SER A 353 -20.68 4.33 34.26
CA SER A 353 -20.96 3.83 35.60
C SER A 353 -21.91 2.62 35.58
N GLU A 354 -22.88 2.55 34.67
CA GLU A 354 -23.78 1.41 34.55
C GLU A 354 -23.08 0.19 33.95
N ASP A 355 -22.25 0.36 32.93
CA ASP A 355 -21.55 -0.75 32.27
C ASP A 355 -20.48 -1.37 33.19
N LEU A 356 -19.75 -0.55 33.94
CA LEU A 356 -18.83 -1.04 34.98
C LEU A 356 -19.58 -1.83 36.07
N LYS A 357 -20.76 -1.35 36.50
CA LYS A 357 -21.59 -2.08 37.48
C LYS A 357 -22.07 -3.43 36.92
N LYS A 358 -22.49 -3.50 35.66
CA LYS A 358 -22.88 -4.78 35.03
C LYS A 358 -21.73 -5.78 34.97
N SER A 359 -20.50 -5.32 34.70
CA SER A 359 -19.31 -6.18 34.63
C SER A 359 -18.83 -6.71 35.99
N LEU A 360 -19.26 -6.10 37.10
CA LEU A 360 -18.92 -6.52 38.46
C LEU A 360 -19.96 -7.49 39.06
N ILE A 361 -21.12 -7.65 38.42
CA ILE A 361 -22.25 -8.47 38.91
C ILE A 361 -22.39 -9.78 38.10
N GLY A 362 -21.64 -9.93 37.00
CA GLY A 362 -21.47 -11.21 36.28
C GLY A 362 -20.15 -11.88 36.66
#